data_AF-A0A2I1FX66-F1
#
_entry.id   AF-A0A2I1FX66-F1
#
_cell.length_a   1.000
_cell.length_b   1.000
_cell.length_c   1.000
_cell.angle_alpha   90.00
_cell.angle_beta   90.00
_cell.angle_gamma   90.00
#
_symmetry.space_group_name_H-M   'P 1'
#
loop_
_entity.id
_entity.type
_entity.pdbx_description
1 polymer ?
#
loop_
_entity_poly.entity_id
_entity_poly.type
_entity_poly.pdbx_seq_one_letter_code
_entity_poly.pdbx_strand_id
1 'polypeptide(L)'
;MSNSPPEVPGQVVDSKYLKELRSRVKELVGVSNFPGAQPISFNSAHLQELQNENYFVCEKTDGTRILIYITCDNSGQQVFLIDRKNYYRFVPSLFFPIPDDPTFSQFHHETLIDGELVNDTESDGEITLKLLTFDLLVIDRKNLMNRPLTSRLGYLKENIIKPYKNMLLKRPELVQTQPFIIDLKQMEFSYGLDKVLDSIPNLRHSSDGLIFTSSIAGYKTGTFEKMLKWKPPNENSIDFLLRYDFQDDEDKPRFCLHKWIANNEHAYYDEMHVTDDEWNETWKHDYKNHEGKIVEVVYDPTMNPHAPWRFLRFRHDKIRGNHQSVVEKIRQSIMDGITEEQAPWKRRDEEANKPKQLKRPKPEDKSENESREERLENGNKSNKSKRLKYDREDNNENDKKSHRINEDTG
;
A
#
# COMPACT_ATOMS: atom_id res chain seq x y z
N MET A 1 -11.14 24.35 -11.14
CA MET A 1 -11.03 23.40 -12.28
C MET A 1 -11.44 22.04 -11.75
N SER A 2 -12.28 21.27 -12.44
CA SER A 2 -12.68 19.96 -11.91
C SER A 2 -11.47 19.03 -11.93
N ASN A 3 -10.98 18.63 -10.75
CA ASN A 3 -10.01 17.55 -10.57
C ASN A 3 -10.69 16.21 -10.93
N SER A 4 -11.00 16.04 -12.21
CA SER A 4 -11.50 14.78 -12.71
C SER A 4 -10.32 13.82 -12.80
N PRO A 5 -10.44 12.58 -12.28
CA PRO A 5 -9.40 11.58 -12.43
C PRO A 5 -9.04 11.36 -13.90
N PRO A 6 -7.77 11.04 -14.23
CA PRO A 6 -7.36 10.84 -15.61
C PRO A 6 -8.11 9.68 -16.27
N GLU A 7 -8.44 9.85 -17.54
CA GLU A 7 -8.94 8.74 -18.36
C GLU A 7 -7.83 7.73 -18.62
N VAL A 8 -8.17 6.44 -18.56
CA VAL A 8 -7.20 5.36 -18.83
C VAL A 8 -6.96 5.27 -20.35
N PRO A 9 -5.73 5.48 -20.83
CA PRO A 9 -5.43 5.43 -22.26
C PRO A 9 -5.46 3.99 -22.79
N GLY A 10 -5.44 3.87 -24.12
CA GLY A 10 -5.39 2.60 -24.83
C GLY A 10 -6.73 2.17 -25.43
N GLN A 11 -6.64 1.16 -26.29
CA GLN A 11 -7.77 0.63 -27.05
C GLN A 11 -8.54 -0.38 -26.21
N VAL A 12 -9.85 -0.19 -26.07
CA VAL A 12 -10.70 -1.12 -25.31
C VAL A 12 -10.65 -2.51 -25.96
N VAL A 13 -10.36 -3.53 -25.15
CA VAL A 13 -10.32 -4.92 -25.62
C VAL A 13 -11.73 -5.46 -25.85
N ASP A 14 -11.93 -6.17 -26.96
CA ASP A 14 -13.22 -6.76 -27.30
C ASP A 14 -13.64 -7.87 -26.32
N SER A 15 -14.94 -8.16 -26.28
CA SER A 15 -15.51 -9.07 -25.28
C SER A 15 -14.99 -10.51 -25.32
N LYS A 16 -14.53 -11.01 -26.47
CA LYS A 16 -14.01 -12.38 -26.59
C LYS A 16 -12.60 -12.44 -26.01
N TYR A 17 -11.71 -11.58 -26.48
CA TYR A 17 -10.33 -11.55 -26.01
C TYR A 17 -10.24 -11.13 -24.53
N LEU A 18 -11.13 -10.25 -24.07
CA LEU A 18 -11.22 -9.86 -22.66
C LEU A 18 -11.46 -11.06 -21.72
N LYS A 19 -12.24 -12.07 -22.14
CA LYS A 19 -12.46 -13.28 -21.33
C LYS A 19 -11.18 -14.11 -21.19
N GLU A 20 -10.41 -14.21 -22.28
CA GLU A 20 -9.14 -14.94 -22.30
C GLU A 20 -8.12 -14.25 -21.38
N LEU A 21 -7.97 -12.93 -21.49
CA LEU A 21 -7.08 -12.14 -20.61
C LEU A 21 -7.46 -12.27 -19.13
N ARG A 22 -8.75 -12.17 -18.80
CA ARG A 22 -9.23 -12.36 -17.42
C ARG A 22 -8.98 -13.78 -16.90
N SER A 23 -9.15 -14.80 -17.74
CA SER A 23 -8.81 -16.19 -17.37
C SER A 23 -7.33 -16.31 -17.08
N ARG A 24 -6.48 -15.69 -17.90
CA ARG A 24 -5.04 -15.74 -17.73
C ARG A 24 -4.58 -15.04 -16.46
N VAL A 25 -5.06 -13.82 -16.20
CA VAL A 25 -4.77 -13.12 -14.95
C VAL A 25 -5.27 -13.92 -13.74
N LYS A 26 -6.47 -14.54 -13.82
CA LYS A 26 -6.98 -15.44 -12.78
C LYS A 26 -6.03 -16.62 -12.50
N GLU A 27 -5.42 -17.22 -13.52
CA GLU A 27 -4.43 -18.29 -13.32
C GLU A 27 -3.19 -17.80 -12.57
N LEU A 28 -2.76 -16.55 -12.79
CA LEU A 28 -1.58 -15.96 -12.14
C LEU A 28 -1.83 -15.60 -10.67
N VAL A 29 -3.03 -15.11 -10.33
CA VAL A 29 -3.33 -14.50 -9.00
C VAL A 29 -4.43 -15.20 -8.21
N GLY A 30 -5.15 -16.14 -8.82
CA GLY A 30 -6.17 -16.98 -8.16
C GLY A 30 -7.58 -16.38 -8.08
N VAL A 31 -7.83 -15.17 -8.59
CA VAL A 31 -9.16 -14.52 -8.53
C VAL A 31 -9.65 -14.05 -9.89
N SER A 32 -10.96 -14.16 -10.13
CA SER A 32 -11.61 -13.74 -11.39
C SER A 32 -11.94 -12.25 -11.43
N ASN A 33 -12.08 -11.62 -10.26
CA ASN A 33 -12.38 -10.20 -10.12
C ASN A 33 -11.09 -9.37 -10.21
N PHE A 34 -11.22 -8.04 -10.19
CA PHE A 34 -10.08 -7.13 -10.14
C PHE A 34 -9.13 -7.54 -9.00
N PRO A 35 -7.86 -7.88 -9.27
CA PRO A 35 -6.97 -8.47 -8.27
C PRO A 35 -6.29 -7.43 -7.38
N GLY A 36 -6.51 -6.12 -7.61
CA GLY A 36 -5.92 -5.07 -6.78
C GLY A 36 -6.45 -5.04 -5.34
N ALA A 37 -5.54 -4.90 -4.39
CA ALA A 37 -5.84 -4.71 -2.97
C ALA A 37 -6.63 -3.42 -2.72
N GLN A 38 -7.53 -3.48 -1.73
CA GLN A 38 -8.42 -2.40 -1.33
C GLN A 38 -8.14 -2.05 0.14
N PRO A 39 -7.66 -0.83 0.41
CA PRO A 39 -7.33 -0.41 1.77
C PRO A 39 -8.58 -0.24 2.65
N ILE A 40 -8.43 -0.52 3.94
CA ILE A 40 -9.42 -0.21 4.98
C ILE A 40 -9.14 1.16 5.61
N SER A 41 -10.18 1.82 6.14
CA SER A 41 -9.99 3.09 6.83
C SER A 41 -9.17 2.92 8.10
N PHE A 42 -8.19 3.81 8.28
CA PHE A 42 -7.38 3.91 9.47
C PHE A 42 -8.26 4.28 10.67
N ASN A 43 -7.93 3.74 11.85
CA ASN A 43 -8.73 3.89 13.06
C ASN A 43 -7.82 3.79 14.29
N SER A 44 -8.36 4.08 15.47
CA SER A 44 -7.60 4.09 16.73
C SER A 44 -6.95 2.74 17.08
N ALA A 45 -7.56 1.62 16.71
CA ALA A 45 -6.99 0.29 16.94
C ALA A 45 -5.72 0.04 16.11
N HIS A 46 -5.61 0.62 14.92
CA HIS A 46 -4.43 0.48 14.07
C HIS A 46 -3.19 1.25 14.59
N LEU A 47 -3.38 2.17 15.54
CA LEU A 47 -2.27 2.88 16.18
C LEU A 47 -1.29 1.90 16.85
N GLN A 48 -1.82 0.93 17.58
CA GLN A 48 -1.03 -0.09 18.24
C GLN A 48 -0.34 -1.01 17.23
N GLU A 49 -0.97 -1.24 16.08
CA GLU A 49 -0.37 -2.02 15.00
C GLU A 49 0.84 -1.32 14.38
N LEU A 50 0.74 -0.03 14.05
CA LEU A 50 1.87 0.75 13.52
C LEU A 50 3.04 0.85 14.52
N GLN A 51 2.78 0.73 15.83
CA GLN A 51 3.83 0.66 16.85
C GLN A 51 4.55 -0.69 16.88
N ASN A 52 3.85 -1.78 16.58
CA ASN A 52 4.38 -3.14 16.72
C ASN A 52 4.93 -3.72 15.41
N GLU A 53 4.50 -3.20 14.26
CA GLU A 53 4.89 -3.69 12.94
C GLU A 53 5.52 -2.58 12.10
N ASN A 54 6.41 -2.94 11.18
CA ASN A 54 6.95 -1.99 10.23
C ASN A 54 5.97 -1.80 9.07
N TYR A 55 5.53 -0.56 8.88
CA TYR A 55 4.73 -0.13 7.75
C TYR A 55 5.54 0.82 6.85
N PHE A 56 5.28 0.79 5.55
CA PHE A 56 5.57 1.89 4.65
C PHE A 56 4.41 2.88 4.66
N VAL A 57 4.72 4.15 4.37
CA VAL A 57 3.76 5.23 4.20
C VAL A 57 4.09 6.08 2.98
N CYS A 58 3.05 6.50 2.28
CA CYS A 58 3.09 7.50 1.22
C CYS A 58 1.81 8.33 1.21
N GLU A 59 1.82 9.41 0.44
CA GLU A 59 0.66 10.20 0.09
C GLU A 59 -0.42 9.33 -0.57
N LYS A 60 -1.67 9.56 -0.23
CA LYS A 60 -2.81 8.98 -0.94
C LYS A 60 -3.09 9.87 -2.14
N THR A 61 -2.80 9.37 -3.33
CA THR A 61 -3.03 10.14 -4.54
C THR A 61 -4.53 10.11 -4.91
N ASP A 62 -5.01 11.19 -5.50
CA ASP A 62 -6.34 11.24 -6.12
C ASP A 62 -6.21 10.97 -7.62
N GLY A 63 -6.15 9.68 -7.97
CA GLY A 63 -5.91 9.22 -9.34
C GLY A 63 -6.79 8.05 -9.77
N THR A 64 -6.53 7.57 -10.98
CA THR A 64 -7.20 6.39 -11.51
C THR A 64 -6.34 5.15 -11.25
N ARG A 65 -6.80 4.30 -10.33
CA ARG A 65 -6.17 3.01 -10.01
C ARG A 65 -6.10 2.10 -11.24
N ILE A 66 -4.90 1.64 -11.59
CA ILE A 66 -4.70 0.70 -12.70
C ILE A 66 -3.70 -0.41 -12.33
N LEU A 67 -3.89 -1.59 -12.92
CA LEU A 67 -2.83 -2.60 -13.02
C LEU A 67 -2.25 -2.60 -14.43
N ILE A 68 -0.97 -2.86 -14.57
CA ILE A 68 -0.36 -3.17 -15.87
C ILE A 68 -0.21 -4.68 -15.97
N TYR A 69 -0.81 -5.27 -17.00
CA TYR A 69 -0.62 -6.67 -17.34
C TYR A 69 0.19 -6.78 -18.63
N ILE A 70 1.33 -7.45 -18.53
CA ILE A 70 2.25 -7.69 -19.63
C ILE A 70 2.13 -9.15 -20.03
N THR A 71 1.93 -9.41 -21.32
CA THR A 71 1.92 -10.75 -21.91
C THR A 71 2.58 -10.69 -23.29
N CYS A 72 2.52 -11.76 -24.07
CA CYS A 72 2.97 -11.77 -25.44
C CYS A 72 2.08 -12.65 -26.32
N ASP A 73 2.16 -12.38 -27.62
CA ASP A 73 1.64 -13.23 -28.68
C ASP A 73 2.70 -13.40 -29.78
N ASN A 74 2.30 -13.89 -30.94
CA ASN A 74 3.21 -14.08 -32.08
C ASN A 74 3.82 -12.77 -32.63
N SER A 75 3.23 -11.62 -32.31
CA SER A 75 3.70 -10.29 -32.73
C SER A 75 4.68 -9.65 -31.74
N GLY A 76 4.83 -10.22 -30.54
CA GLY A 76 5.74 -9.74 -29.51
C GLY A 76 5.01 -9.40 -28.20
N GLN A 77 5.57 -8.45 -27.44
CA GLN A 77 5.00 -8.05 -26.16
C GLN A 77 3.66 -7.31 -26.36
N GLN A 78 2.70 -7.62 -25.50
CA GLN A 78 1.40 -6.98 -25.41
C GLN A 78 1.22 -6.41 -24.00
N VAL A 79 0.91 -5.11 -23.91
CA VAL A 79 0.73 -4.42 -22.63
C VAL A 79 -0.72 -3.97 -22.50
N PHE A 80 -1.36 -4.36 -21.39
CA PHE A 80 -2.72 -4.01 -21.06
C PHE A 80 -2.81 -3.22 -19.75
N LEU A 81 -3.66 -2.21 -19.72
CA LEU A 81 -4.05 -1.52 -18.49
C LEU A 81 -5.39 -2.09 -18.00
N ILE A 82 -5.46 -2.42 -16.73
CA ILE A 82 -6.65 -2.98 -16.09
C ILE A 82 -7.20 -1.97 -15.09
N ASP A 83 -8.42 -1.50 -15.34
CA ASP A 83 -9.10 -0.60 -14.40
C ASP A 83 -9.78 -1.36 -13.25
N ARG A 84 -10.27 -0.62 -12.25
CA ARG A 84 -10.99 -1.19 -11.10
C ARG A 84 -12.28 -1.94 -11.47
N LYS A 85 -12.88 -1.65 -12.63
CA LYS A 85 -14.04 -2.37 -13.18
C LYS A 85 -13.63 -3.65 -13.92
N ASN A 86 -12.33 -3.99 -13.90
CA ASN A 86 -11.72 -5.14 -14.53
C ASN A 86 -11.83 -5.09 -16.08
N TYR A 87 -11.91 -3.90 -16.67
CA TYR A 87 -11.78 -3.71 -18.12
C TYR A 87 -10.33 -3.54 -18.52
N TYR A 88 -9.99 -4.04 -19.72
CA TYR A 88 -8.64 -4.09 -20.24
C TYR A 88 -8.54 -3.13 -21.42
N ARG A 89 -7.45 -2.37 -21.47
CA ARG A 89 -7.10 -1.48 -22.58
C ARG A 89 -5.72 -1.83 -23.09
N PHE A 90 -5.61 -2.13 -24.38
CA PHE A 90 -4.34 -2.41 -25.04
C PHE A 90 -3.57 -1.12 -25.32
N VAL A 91 -2.28 -1.11 -25.01
CA VAL A 91 -1.39 0.05 -25.18
C VAL A 91 -0.17 -0.34 -26.00
N PRO A 92 -0.19 -0.17 -27.33
CA PRO A 92 0.85 -0.67 -28.23
C PRO A 92 2.19 0.06 -28.11
N SER A 93 2.21 1.30 -27.61
CA SER A 93 3.44 2.09 -27.48
C SER A 93 4.25 1.78 -26.22
N LEU A 94 3.70 1.00 -25.28
CA LEU A 94 4.42 0.57 -24.10
C LEU A 94 5.21 -0.71 -24.35
N PHE A 95 6.45 -0.72 -23.88
CA PHE A 95 7.32 -1.88 -23.92
C PHE A 95 8.18 -1.95 -22.66
N PHE A 96 8.28 -3.15 -22.06
CA PHE A 96 9.00 -3.41 -20.82
C PHE A 96 10.10 -4.45 -21.06
N PRO A 97 11.36 -4.03 -21.22
CA PRO A 97 12.49 -4.92 -21.44
C PRO A 97 12.86 -5.68 -20.16
N ILE A 98 13.48 -6.84 -20.31
CA ILE A 98 14.15 -7.51 -19.17
C ILE A 98 15.44 -6.77 -18.79
N PRO A 99 15.95 -6.93 -17.56
CA PRO A 99 17.24 -6.40 -17.17
C PRO A 99 18.39 -7.00 -17.98
N ASP A 100 19.52 -6.28 -18.02
CA ASP A 100 20.81 -6.70 -18.58
C ASP A 100 20.83 -7.10 -20.07
N ASP A 101 19.76 -6.81 -20.82
CA ASP A 101 19.75 -6.90 -22.29
C ASP A 101 20.13 -5.54 -22.91
N PRO A 102 21.34 -5.38 -23.49
CA PRO A 102 21.76 -4.13 -24.11
C PRO A 102 20.98 -3.78 -25.38
N THR A 103 20.31 -4.77 -25.99
CA THR A 103 19.52 -4.59 -27.21
C THR A 103 18.07 -4.19 -26.95
N PHE A 104 17.59 -4.37 -25.72
CA PHE A 104 16.19 -4.19 -25.33
C PHE A 104 15.23 -4.95 -26.25
N SER A 105 15.62 -6.14 -26.71
CA SER A 105 14.81 -6.99 -27.59
C SER A 105 14.06 -8.06 -26.80
N GLN A 106 14.61 -8.47 -25.65
CA GLN A 106 13.97 -9.37 -24.72
C GLN A 106 13.08 -8.60 -23.73
N PHE A 107 11.98 -9.20 -23.35
CA PHE A 107 10.91 -8.51 -22.64
C PHE A 107 10.18 -9.41 -21.64
N HIS A 108 9.57 -8.78 -20.65
CA HIS A 108 8.78 -9.50 -19.65
C HIS A 108 7.52 -10.12 -20.27
N HIS A 109 7.07 -11.23 -19.71
CA HIS A 109 5.79 -11.85 -20.04
C HIS A 109 5.05 -12.21 -18.75
N GLU A 110 3.73 -12.34 -18.77
CA GLU A 110 2.92 -12.81 -17.62
C GLU A 110 3.28 -12.08 -16.31
N THR A 111 3.33 -10.76 -16.39
CA THR A 111 3.79 -9.86 -15.32
C THR A 111 2.66 -8.89 -14.97
N LEU A 112 2.45 -8.65 -13.68
CA LEU A 112 1.35 -7.83 -13.17
C LEU A 112 1.86 -6.80 -12.16
N ILE A 113 1.81 -5.54 -12.56
CA ILE A 113 2.28 -4.38 -11.78
C ILE A 113 1.07 -3.59 -11.27
N ASP A 114 1.20 -3.04 -10.08
CA ASP A 114 0.17 -2.26 -9.41
C ASP A 114 0.54 -0.77 -9.37
N GLY A 115 -0.40 0.12 -9.74
CA GLY A 115 -0.14 1.56 -9.75
C GLY A 115 -1.37 2.46 -9.80
N GLU A 116 -1.11 3.76 -9.91
CA GLU A 116 -2.13 4.80 -9.97
C GLU A 116 -1.74 5.86 -11.00
N LEU A 117 -2.67 6.11 -11.92
CA LEU A 117 -2.53 7.08 -13.00
C LEU A 117 -2.99 8.46 -12.49
N VAL A 118 -2.19 9.49 -12.72
CA VAL A 118 -2.36 10.83 -12.14
C VAL A 118 -2.12 11.90 -13.20
N ASN A 119 -2.78 13.04 -13.02
CA ASN A 119 -2.53 14.26 -13.79
C ASN A 119 -1.61 15.17 -12.98
N ASP A 120 -0.36 15.28 -13.38
CA ASP A 120 0.56 16.28 -12.84
C ASP A 120 0.32 17.62 -13.54
N THR A 121 0.12 18.69 -12.78
CA THR A 121 0.11 20.07 -13.28
C THR A 121 1.51 20.64 -13.19
N GLU A 122 2.10 20.94 -14.34
CA GLU A 122 3.42 21.52 -14.48
C GLU A 122 3.42 23.02 -14.15
N SER A 123 4.60 23.62 -14.00
CA SER A 123 4.73 25.03 -13.59
C SER A 123 4.15 26.04 -14.59
N ASP A 124 4.05 25.64 -15.86
CA ASP A 124 3.43 26.40 -16.95
C ASP A 124 1.92 26.13 -17.09
N GLY A 125 1.36 25.24 -16.24
CA GLY A 125 -0.04 24.82 -16.28
C GLY A 125 -0.33 23.65 -17.21
N GLU A 126 0.67 23.13 -17.93
CA GLU A 126 0.50 21.92 -18.75
C GLU A 126 0.19 20.69 -17.89
N ILE A 127 -0.65 19.80 -18.40
CA ILE A 127 -1.03 18.57 -17.71
C ILE A 127 -0.23 17.41 -18.28
N THR A 128 0.59 16.79 -17.43
CA THR A 128 1.37 15.60 -17.77
C THR A 128 0.78 14.36 -17.13
N LEU A 129 0.51 13.34 -17.93
CA LEU A 129 0.01 12.07 -17.43
C LEU A 129 1.17 11.23 -16.86
N LYS A 130 1.02 10.76 -15.62
CA LYS A 130 2.03 9.95 -14.92
C LYS A 130 1.40 8.73 -14.26
N LEU A 131 2.08 7.59 -14.34
CA LEU A 131 1.74 6.37 -13.64
C LEU A 131 2.72 6.15 -12.49
N LEU A 132 2.22 6.27 -11.26
CA LEU A 132 2.95 5.94 -10.04
C LEU A 132 2.74 4.47 -9.69
N THR A 133 3.75 3.65 -9.96
CA THR A 133 3.75 2.22 -9.61
C THR A 133 4.17 2.01 -8.16
N PHE A 134 3.55 1.07 -7.47
CA PHE A 134 3.78 0.89 -6.02
C PHE A 134 3.68 -0.53 -5.50
N ASP A 135 3.37 -1.52 -6.34
CA ASP A 135 3.52 -2.93 -5.98
C ASP A 135 3.73 -3.80 -7.23
N LEU A 136 4.23 -5.01 -7.05
CA LEU A 136 4.44 -5.99 -8.10
C LEU A 136 3.93 -7.35 -7.63
N LEU A 137 2.85 -7.81 -8.27
CA LEU A 137 2.14 -9.03 -7.86
C LEU A 137 2.78 -10.26 -8.49
N VAL A 138 3.18 -10.17 -9.75
CA VAL A 138 3.70 -11.29 -10.54
C VAL A 138 4.78 -10.77 -11.48
N ILE A 139 5.87 -11.52 -11.65
CA ILE A 139 6.90 -11.26 -12.65
C ILE A 139 7.27 -12.55 -13.37
N ASP A 140 7.17 -12.60 -14.70
CA ASP A 140 7.53 -13.77 -15.52
C ASP A 140 6.92 -15.09 -15.01
N ARG A 141 5.60 -15.08 -14.76
CA ARG A 141 4.80 -16.17 -14.13
C ARG A 141 5.12 -16.47 -12.66
N LYS A 142 6.17 -15.88 -12.08
CA LYS A 142 6.49 -16.02 -10.66
C LYS A 142 5.59 -15.13 -9.83
N ASN A 143 4.67 -15.75 -9.07
CA ASN A 143 3.83 -15.04 -8.13
C ASN A 143 4.65 -14.53 -6.93
N LEU A 144 4.63 -13.22 -6.70
CA LEU A 144 5.32 -12.53 -5.61
C LEU A 144 4.40 -12.14 -4.45
N MET A 145 3.09 -12.39 -4.55
CA MET A 145 2.11 -11.92 -3.58
C MET A 145 2.39 -12.44 -2.16
N ASN A 146 2.94 -13.64 -2.01
CA ASN A 146 3.30 -14.18 -0.68
C ASN A 146 4.62 -13.62 -0.12
N ARG A 147 5.33 -12.76 -0.86
CA ARG A 147 6.58 -12.12 -0.41
C ARG A 147 6.28 -10.82 0.34
N PRO A 148 7.14 -10.37 1.27
CA PRO A 148 7.07 -9.03 1.87
C PRO A 148 7.06 -7.90 0.85
N LEU A 149 6.43 -6.77 1.17
CA LEU A 149 6.39 -5.59 0.29
C LEU A 149 7.80 -5.09 -0.09
N THR A 150 8.75 -5.13 0.85
CA THR A 150 10.16 -4.77 0.59
C THR A 150 10.76 -5.55 -0.58
N SER A 151 10.48 -6.86 -0.64
CA SER A 151 10.94 -7.71 -1.73
C SER A 151 10.22 -7.38 -3.03
N ARG A 152 8.89 -7.18 -2.99
CA ARG A 152 8.09 -6.86 -4.18
C ARG A 152 8.51 -5.51 -4.79
N LEU A 153 8.74 -4.49 -3.97
CA LEU A 153 9.28 -3.19 -4.38
C LEU A 153 10.71 -3.31 -4.94
N GLY A 154 11.55 -4.16 -4.35
CA GLY A 154 12.89 -4.44 -4.88
C GLY A 154 12.84 -5.02 -6.30
N TYR A 155 11.99 -6.02 -6.53
CA TYR A 155 11.76 -6.57 -7.87
C TYR A 155 11.18 -5.53 -8.84
N LEU A 156 10.18 -4.75 -8.39
CA LEU A 156 9.58 -3.69 -9.21
C LEU A 156 10.65 -2.68 -9.67
N LYS A 157 11.49 -2.22 -8.73
CA LYS A 157 12.53 -1.25 -9.01
C LYS A 157 13.60 -1.80 -9.95
N GLU A 158 14.22 -2.94 -9.60
CA GLU A 158 15.41 -3.43 -10.29
C GLU A 158 15.09 -4.16 -11.60
N ASN A 159 13.95 -4.84 -11.70
CA ASN A 159 13.59 -5.63 -12.89
C ASN A 159 12.66 -4.90 -13.85
N ILE A 160 11.81 -3.99 -13.38
CA ILE A 160 10.84 -3.31 -14.25
C ILE A 160 11.25 -1.85 -14.50
N ILE A 161 11.28 -1.04 -13.44
CA ILE A 161 11.40 0.42 -13.56
C ILE A 161 12.78 0.82 -14.09
N LYS A 162 13.85 0.23 -13.56
CA LYS A 162 15.22 0.57 -13.96
C LYS A 162 15.53 0.16 -15.42
N PRO A 163 15.19 -1.06 -15.90
CA PRO A 163 15.36 -1.41 -17.31
C PRO A 163 14.52 -0.55 -18.25
N TYR A 164 13.25 -0.28 -17.90
CA TYR A 164 12.38 0.61 -18.67
C TYR A 164 12.98 2.02 -18.83
N LYS A 165 13.41 2.64 -17.73
CA LYS A 165 14.06 3.97 -17.76
C LYS A 165 15.38 3.96 -18.54
N ASN A 166 16.19 2.91 -18.39
CA ASN A 166 17.44 2.78 -19.14
C ASN A 166 17.20 2.65 -20.65
N MET A 167 16.14 1.94 -21.06
CA MET A 167 15.73 1.88 -22.45
C MET A 167 15.36 3.26 -22.99
N LEU A 168 14.50 4.00 -22.30
CA LEU A 168 14.10 5.35 -22.72
C LEU A 168 15.29 6.32 -22.78
N LEU A 169 16.26 6.19 -21.87
CA LEU A 169 17.47 7.01 -21.89
C LEU A 169 18.35 6.71 -23.12
N LYS A 170 18.48 5.43 -23.51
CA LYS A 170 19.30 5.01 -24.65
C LYS A 170 18.56 5.11 -26.00
N ARG A 171 17.23 5.21 -25.97
CA ARG A 171 16.35 5.34 -27.13
C ARG A 171 15.39 6.53 -26.96
N PRO A 172 15.89 7.78 -27.08
CA PRO A 172 15.08 8.98 -26.87
C PRO A 172 13.86 9.08 -27.81
N GLU A 173 13.92 8.44 -28.98
CA GLU A 173 12.81 8.37 -29.93
C GLU A 173 11.56 7.68 -29.34
N LEU A 174 11.74 6.79 -28.36
CA LEU A 174 10.63 6.12 -27.67
C LEU A 174 9.96 7.01 -26.62
N VAL A 175 10.63 8.06 -26.13
CA VAL A 175 10.08 8.94 -25.09
C VAL A 175 8.83 9.65 -25.58
N GLN A 176 8.86 10.17 -26.82
CA GLN A 176 7.73 10.91 -27.40
C GLN A 176 6.53 10.02 -27.74
N THR A 177 6.71 8.70 -27.80
CA THR A 177 5.62 7.75 -28.08
C THR A 177 4.96 7.22 -26.79
N GLN A 178 5.55 7.50 -25.63
CA GLN A 178 5.00 7.04 -24.37
C GLN A 178 3.66 7.74 -24.07
N PRO A 179 2.62 6.99 -23.69
CA PRO A 179 1.31 7.57 -23.38
C PRO A 179 1.31 8.31 -22.04
N PHE A 180 2.28 8.03 -21.17
CA PHE A 180 2.48 8.65 -19.86
C PHE A 180 3.89 8.35 -19.34
N ILE A 181 4.33 9.12 -18.35
CA ILE A 181 5.56 8.85 -17.59
C ILE A 181 5.31 7.70 -16.61
N ILE A 182 6.25 6.75 -16.47
CA ILE A 182 6.17 5.68 -15.48
C ILE A 182 7.23 5.88 -14.41
N ASP A 183 6.79 5.96 -13.16
CA ASP A 183 7.67 6.14 -12.00
C ASP A 183 7.34 5.15 -10.88
N LEU A 184 8.32 4.93 -10.01
CA LEU A 184 8.11 4.23 -8.74
C LEU A 184 7.65 5.26 -7.71
N LYS A 185 6.49 5.02 -7.10
CA LYS A 185 5.95 5.87 -6.04
C LYS A 185 6.93 5.90 -4.87
N GLN A 186 7.24 7.10 -4.39
CA GLN A 186 8.11 7.25 -3.22
C GLN A 186 7.34 6.79 -1.98
N MET A 187 8.01 6.00 -1.15
CA MET A 187 7.47 5.54 0.13
C MET A 187 8.57 5.65 1.17
N GLU A 188 8.18 6.08 2.36
CA GLU A 188 9.04 6.08 3.54
C GLU A 188 8.57 4.99 4.49
N PHE A 189 9.40 4.56 5.42
CA PHE A 189 8.86 3.82 6.57
C PHE A 189 7.97 4.76 7.39
N SER A 190 6.91 4.21 7.98
CA SER A 190 5.89 4.90 8.78
C SER A 190 6.42 5.81 9.89
N TYR A 191 7.62 5.54 10.42
CA TYR A 191 8.26 6.45 11.37
C TYR A 191 8.69 7.75 10.70
N GLY A 192 9.22 7.73 9.48
CA GLY A 192 9.61 8.92 8.71
C GLY A 192 8.43 9.65 8.03
N LEU A 193 7.25 9.67 8.66
CA LEU A 193 6.07 10.29 8.08
C LEU A 193 6.26 11.78 7.81
N ASP A 194 6.99 12.50 8.65
CA ASP A 194 7.21 13.93 8.51
C ASP A 194 7.78 14.28 7.13
N LYS A 195 8.66 13.43 6.57
CA LYS A 195 9.18 13.58 5.21
C LYS A 195 8.11 13.47 4.13
N VAL A 196 7.13 12.58 4.33
CA VAL A 196 6.01 12.42 3.40
C VAL A 196 5.11 13.64 3.49
N LEU A 197 4.76 14.09 4.69
CA LEU A 197 3.94 15.30 4.89
C LEU A 197 4.60 16.54 4.29
N ASP A 198 5.91 16.73 4.51
CA ASP A 198 6.69 17.83 3.94
C ASP A 198 6.75 17.78 2.39
N SER A 199 6.59 16.59 1.80
CA SER A 199 6.58 16.42 0.35
C SER A 199 5.23 16.76 -0.29
N ILE A 200 4.11 16.62 0.44
CA ILE A 200 2.75 16.77 -0.10
C ILE A 200 2.54 18.16 -0.77
N PRO A 201 2.93 19.30 -0.16
CA PRO A 201 2.79 20.61 -0.79
C PRO A 201 3.56 20.79 -2.10
N ASN A 202 4.58 19.95 -2.35
CA ASN A 202 5.42 20.00 -3.54
C ASN A 202 4.96 19.03 -4.63
N LEU A 203 3.90 18.26 -4.40
CA LEU A 203 3.33 17.36 -5.39
C LEU A 203 2.68 18.17 -6.52
N ARG A 204 2.81 17.65 -7.75
CA ARG A 204 2.17 18.21 -8.95
C ARG A 204 0.78 17.65 -9.20
N HIS A 205 0.39 16.62 -8.45
CA HIS A 205 -0.93 16.01 -8.47
C HIS A 205 -1.62 16.18 -7.12
N SER A 206 -2.93 15.99 -7.11
CA SER A 206 -3.73 16.08 -5.88
C SER A 206 -3.51 14.86 -4.98
N SER A 207 -3.45 15.10 -3.67
CA SER A 207 -3.45 14.09 -2.62
C SER A 207 -4.53 14.42 -1.58
N ASP A 208 -5.20 13.38 -1.07
CA ASP A 208 -6.36 13.48 -0.16
C ASP A 208 -6.17 12.65 1.13
N GLY A 209 -4.91 12.42 1.53
CA GLY A 209 -4.56 11.68 2.75
C GLY A 209 -3.28 10.85 2.63
N LEU A 210 -3.23 9.72 3.34
CA LEU A 210 -2.08 8.83 3.43
C LEU A 210 -2.47 7.37 3.20
N ILE A 211 -1.54 6.58 2.67
CA ILE A 211 -1.63 5.12 2.57
C ILE A 211 -0.52 4.49 3.40
N PHE A 212 -0.90 3.60 4.32
CA PHE A 212 0.03 2.76 5.06
C PHE A 212 -0.06 1.34 4.54
N THR A 213 1.07 0.73 4.18
CA THR A 213 1.12 -0.67 3.74
C THR A 213 2.14 -1.44 4.54
N SER A 214 1.76 -2.58 5.11
CA SER A 214 2.68 -3.42 5.88
C SER A 214 3.90 -3.79 5.06
N SER A 215 5.09 -3.64 5.65
CA SER A 215 6.35 -3.98 4.99
C SER A 215 6.59 -5.50 4.88
N ILE A 216 5.95 -6.29 5.75
CA ILE A 216 6.17 -7.73 5.89
C ILE A 216 5.02 -8.59 5.37
N ALA A 217 3.80 -8.04 5.31
CA ALA A 217 2.64 -8.81 4.87
C ALA A 217 2.70 -9.15 3.37
N GLY A 218 2.25 -10.37 3.06
CA GLY A 218 1.95 -10.76 1.68
C GLY A 218 0.78 -9.94 1.13
N TYR A 219 0.81 -9.64 -0.16
CA TYR A 219 -0.26 -8.98 -0.89
C TYR A 219 -1.53 -9.82 -0.88
N LYS A 220 -2.67 -9.19 -0.61
CA LYS A 220 -4.00 -9.82 -0.64
C LYS A 220 -4.92 -9.06 -1.58
N THR A 221 -5.58 -9.80 -2.48
CA THR A 221 -6.57 -9.24 -3.41
C THR A 221 -7.85 -8.85 -2.67
N GLY A 222 -8.56 -7.81 -3.13
CA GLY A 222 -9.78 -7.34 -2.48
C GLY A 222 -9.47 -6.61 -1.17
N THR A 223 -10.37 -6.67 -0.18
CA THR A 223 -10.14 -6.00 1.12
C THR A 223 -8.90 -6.55 1.80
N PHE A 224 -7.97 -5.66 2.13
CA PHE A 224 -6.69 -6.01 2.73
C PHE A 224 -6.49 -5.24 4.04
N GLU A 225 -6.50 -5.96 5.15
CA GLU A 225 -6.46 -5.40 6.49
C GLU A 225 -5.10 -4.80 6.86
N LYS A 226 -4.02 -5.21 6.16
CA LYS A 226 -2.66 -4.66 6.32
C LYS A 226 -2.34 -3.52 5.36
N MET A 227 -3.37 -2.95 4.72
CA MET A 227 -3.27 -1.74 3.91
C MET A 227 -4.33 -0.75 4.39
N LEU A 228 -3.87 0.36 4.94
CA LEU A 228 -4.70 1.33 5.63
C LEU A 228 -4.72 2.64 4.83
N LYS A 229 -5.88 3.26 4.73
CA LYS A 229 -6.02 4.63 4.22
C LYS A 229 -6.40 5.55 5.37
N TRP A 230 -5.63 6.60 5.55
CA TRP A 230 -5.96 7.70 6.44
C TRP A 230 -6.33 8.92 5.60
N LYS A 231 -7.29 9.68 6.10
CA LYS A 231 -7.68 10.98 5.56
C LYS A 231 -7.83 11.95 6.71
N PRO A 232 -7.48 13.23 6.53
CA PRO A 232 -7.81 14.26 7.51
C PRO A 232 -9.31 14.22 7.87
N PRO A 233 -9.71 14.36 9.15
CA PRO A 233 -11.12 14.32 9.54
C PRO A 233 -12.00 15.31 8.77
N ASN A 234 -11.48 16.50 8.48
CA ASN A 234 -12.13 17.55 7.69
C ASN A 234 -12.26 17.23 6.19
N GLU A 235 -11.55 16.22 5.68
CA GLU A 235 -11.68 15.72 4.30
C GLU A 235 -12.57 14.47 4.19
N ASN A 236 -13.09 13.96 5.32
CA ASN A 236 -14.07 12.89 5.30
C ASN A 236 -15.47 13.46 5.04
N SER A 237 -15.93 13.29 3.81
CA SER A 237 -17.28 13.67 3.41
C SER A 237 -18.29 12.52 3.51
N ILE A 238 -19.55 12.86 3.74
CA ILE A 238 -20.68 11.93 3.73
C ILE A 238 -21.78 12.50 2.84
N ASP A 239 -22.40 11.65 2.03
CA ASP A 239 -23.55 12.03 1.23
C ASP A 239 -24.85 11.76 2.01
N PHE A 240 -25.69 12.77 2.21
CA PHE A 240 -27.00 12.65 2.87
C PHE A 240 -28.14 13.15 1.98
N LEU A 241 -29.35 12.67 2.25
CA LEU A 241 -30.57 13.26 1.72
C LEU A 241 -30.89 14.53 2.53
N LEU A 242 -31.05 15.67 1.86
CA LEU A 242 -31.39 16.93 2.52
C LEU A 242 -32.91 17.06 2.72
N ARG A 243 -33.31 17.43 3.94
CA ARG A 243 -34.68 17.79 4.32
C ARG A 243 -34.66 19.10 5.10
N TYR A 244 -35.80 19.78 5.11
CA TYR A 244 -35.99 21.01 5.86
C TYR A 244 -37.03 20.80 6.95
N ASP A 245 -36.73 21.27 8.16
CA ASP A 245 -37.65 21.26 9.30
C ASP A 245 -37.87 22.71 9.75
N PHE A 246 -39.11 23.18 9.61
CA PHE A 246 -39.51 24.53 9.97
C PHE A 246 -40.06 24.49 11.40
N GLN A 247 -39.34 25.08 12.34
CA GLN A 247 -39.88 25.29 13.68
C GLN A 247 -40.83 26.48 13.65
N ASP A 248 -41.90 26.40 14.46
CA ASP A 248 -42.85 27.48 14.61
C ASP A 248 -42.09 28.74 15.06
N ASP A 249 -42.27 29.85 14.32
CA ASP A 249 -41.64 31.17 14.52
C ASP A 249 -40.23 31.42 13.93
N GLU A 250 -39.62 30.48 13.19
CA GLU A 250 -38.33 30.72 12.51
C GLU A 250 -38.42 30.84 10.98
N ASP A 251 -37.86 31.93 10.42
CA ASP A 251 -37.76 32.17 8.97
C ASP A 251 -36.75 31.24 8.27
N LYS A 252 -35.78 30.71 9.02
CA LYS A 252 -34.71 29.84 8.54
C LYS A 252 -34.98 28.42 9.03
N PRO A 253 -35.17 27.43 8.15
CA PRO A 253 -35.39 26.06 8.58
C PRO A 253 -34.10 25.43 9.07
N ARG A 254 -34.26 24.36 9.86
CA ARG A 254 -33.18 23.41 10.14
C ARG A 254 -32.88 22.58 8.90
N PHE A 255 -31.60 22.40 8.61
CA PHE A 255 -31.13 21.63 7.46
C PHE A 255 -30.86 20.18 7.88
N CYS A 256 -31.89 19.36 7.86
CA CYS A 256 -31.84 17.98 8.34
C CYS A 256 -31.14 17.06 7.32
N LEU A 257 -30.16 16.30 7.81
CA LEU A 257 -29.42 15.29 7.06
C LEU A 257 -29.99 13.91 7.34
N HIS A 258 -30.42 13.22 6.29
CA HIS A 258 -30.99 11.87 6.40
C HIS A 258 -30.10 10.83 5.73
N LYS A 259 -29.75 9.77 6.47
CA LYS A 259 -28.98 8.63 5.97
C LYS A 259 -29.89 7.59 5.34
N TRP A 260 -29.36 6.85 4.35
CA TRP A 260 -30.10 5.78 3.71
C TRP A 260 -30.04 4.51 4.58
N ILE A 261 -31.19 3.89 4.84
CA ILE A 261 -31.28 2.65 5.63
C ILE A 261 -31.40 1.45 4.70
N ALA A 262 -32.58 1.22 4.12
CA ALA A 262 -32.82 0.15 3.17
C ALA A 262 -33.95 0.57 2.22
N ASN A 263 -34.03 -0.06 1.04
CA ASN A 263 -35.08 0.26 0.05
C ASN A 263 -35.16 1.77 -0.24
N ASN A 264 -36.32 2.40 -0.03
CA ASN A 264 -36.52 3.84 -0.15
C ASN A 264 -36.67 4.54 1.22
N GLU A 265 -36.24 3.89 2.30
CA GLU A 265 -36.31 4.44 3.65
C GLU A 265 -35.06 5.22 4.02
N HIS A 266 -35.30 6.36 4.67
CA HIS A 266 -34.28 7.28 5.14
C HIS A 266 -34.56 7.65 6.59
N ALA A 267 -33.52 7.68 7.42
CA ALA A 267 -33.63 8.08 8.81
C ALA A 267 -32.90 9.40 9.04
N TYR A 268 -33.47 10.25 9.88
CA TYR A 268 -32.77 11.43 10.39
C TYR A 268 -31.45 10.99 11.04
N TYR A 269 -30.38 11.71 10.73
CA TYR A 269 -29.06 11.46 11.27
C TYR A 269 -28.58 12.64 12.11
N ASP A 270 -28.53 13.82 11.50
CA ASP A 270 -27.97 15.02 12.12
C ASP A 270 -28.43 16.29 11.37
N GLU A 271 -27.89 17.44 11.75
CA GLU A 271 -28.14 18.74 11.14
C GLU A 271 -26.90 19.33 10.48
N MET A 272 -27.09 19.94 9.30
CA MET A 272 -26.07 20.71 8.61
C MET A 272 -26.11 22.17 9.08
N HIS A 273 -24.97 22.69 9.50
CA HIS A 273 -24.87 24.10 9.81
C HIS A 273 -24.80 24.93 8.53
N VAL A 274 -25.69 25.91 8.45
CA VAL A 274 -25.71 26.96 7.42
C VAL A 274 -25.70 28.28 8.18
N THR A 275 -24.82 29.23 7.81
CA THR A 275 -24.79 30.55 8.45
C THR A 275 -25.98 31.39 8.02
N ASP A 276 -26.24 32.52 8.67
CA ASP A 276 -27.33 33.41 8.26
C ASP A 276 -27.03 34.08 6.92
N ASP A 277 -25.76 34.39 6.66
CA ASP A 277 -25.31 34.91 5.37
C ASP A 277 -25.51 33.88 4.25
N GLU A 278 -25.06 32.63 4.45
CA GLU A 278 -25.29 31.55 3.48
C GLU A 278 -26.78 31.31 3.23
N TRP A 279 -27.59 31.33 4.31
CA TRP A 279 -29.04 31.21 4.18
C TRP A 279 -29.58 32.32 3.27
N ASN A 280 -29.33 33.58 3.60
CA ASN A 280 -29.89 34.72 2.88
C ASN A 280 -29.38 34.83 1.43
N GLU A 281 -28.09 34.55 1.20
CA GLU A 281 -27.47 34.73 -0.12
C GLU A 281 -27.66 33.52 -1.06
N THR A 282 -27.64 32.30 -0.52
CA THR A 282 -27.57 31.08 -1.35
C THR A 282 -28.83 30.23 -1.29
N TRP A 283 -29.42 30.06 -0.10
CA TRP A 283 -30.45 29.03 0.11
C TRP A 283 -31.87 29.57 0.12
N LYS A 284 -32.11 30.74 0.72
CA LYS A 284 -33.44 31.28 1.05
C LYS A 284 -34.37 31.36 -0.15
N HIS A 285 -33.83 31.70 -1.31
CA HIS A 285 -34.62 31.89 -2.53
C HIS A 285 -34.99 30.59 -3.26
N ASP A 286 -34.30 29.48 -2.98
CA ASP A 286 -34.45 28.23 -3.76
C ASP A 286 -34.46 26.94 -2.94
N TYR A 287 -34.51 27.02 -1.60
CA TYR A 287 -34.42 25.85 -0.73
C TYR A 287 -35.46 24.75 -1.07
N LYS A 288 -36.67 25.12 -1.47
CA LYS A 288 -37.72 24.15 -1.85
C LYS A 288 -37.31 23.24 -3.00
N ASN A 289 -36.54 23.76 -3.96
CA ASN A 289 -36.04 22.99 -5.09
C ASN A 289 -34.83 22.12 -4.71
N HIS A 290 -34.24 22.34 -3.54
CA HIS A 290 -33.15 21.52 -2.99
C HIS A 290 -33.64 20.39 -2.10
N GLU A 291 -34.91 20.40 -1.68
CA GLU A 291 -35.44 19.36 -0.82
C GLU A 291 -35.43 17.99 -1.53
N GLY A 292 -34.94 16.98 -0.82
CA GLY A 292 -34.82 15.62 -1.36
C GLY A 292 -33.64 15.43 -2.31
N LYS A 293 -32.78 16.45 -2.52
CA LYS A 293 -31.51 16.27 -3.20
C LYS A 293 -30.47 15.65 -2.26
N ILE A 294 -29.47 15.01 -2.87
CA ILE A 294 -28.32 14.50 -2.14
C ILE A 294 -27.27 15.60 -2.03
N VAL A 295 -26.82 15.85 -0.80
CA VAL A 295 -25.75 16.78 -0.48
C VAL A 295 -24.56 16.01 0.06
N GLU A 296 -23.36 16.40 -0.38
CA GLU A 296 -22.11 15.99 0.24
C GLU A 296 -21.75 17.01 1.31
N VAL A 297 -21.48 16.54 2.53
CA VAL A 297 -21.11 17.38 3.67
C VAL A 297 -19.80 16.91 4.27
N VAL A 298 -19.07 17.82 4.90
CA VAL A 298 -17.81 17.54 5.63
C VAL A 298 -17.96 17.85 7.10
N TYR A 299 -17.17 17.18 7.93
CA TYR A 299 -17.13 17.42 9.37
C TYR A 299 -16.18 18.58 9.70
N ASP A 300 -16.75 19.67 10.19
CA ASP A 300 -16.05 20.85 10.66
C ASP A 300 -16.71 21.36 11.95
N PRO A 301 -16.17 20.99 13.13
CA PRO A 301 -16.70 21.42 14.42
C PRO A 301 -16.25 22.83 14.81
N THR A 302 -15.42 23.51 14.00
CA THR A 302 -14.81 24.80 14.39
C THR A 302 -15.82 25.96 14.38
N MET A 303 -16.75 25.95 13.43
CA MET A 303 -17.78 26.99 13.30
C MET A 303 -18.94 26.78 14.27
N ASN A 304 -19.47 25.55 14.33
CA ASN A 304 -20.57 25.21 15.22
C ASN A 304 -20.40 23.77 15.75
N PRO A 305 -19.92 23.61 16.99
CA PRO A 305 -19.76 22.29 17.60
C PRO A 305 -21.05 21.48 17.75
N HIS A 306 -22.21 22.14 17.78
CA HIS A 306 -23.53 21.49 17.92
C HIS A 306 -24.13 21.04 16.58
N ALA A 307 -23.65 21.58 15.47
CA ALA A 307 -24.01 21.19 14.11
C ALA A 307 -22.74 21.13 13.24
N PRO A 308 -21.88 20.12 13.43
CA PRO A 308 -20.53 20.12 12.88
C PRO A 308 -20.47 19.74 11.40
N TRP A 309 -21.61 19.67 10.70
CA TRP A 309 -21.65 19.31 9.28
C TRP A 309 -21.77 20.55 8.41
N ARG A 310 -20.87 20.71 7.44
CA ARG A 310 -20.85 21.83 6.50
C ARG A 310 -21.13 21.35 5.08
N PHE A 311 -21.89 22.14 4.34
CA PHE A 311 -22.18 21.87 2.94
C PHE A 311 -20.89 21.90 2.11
N LEU A 312 -20.67 20.86 1.30
CA LEU A 312 -19.60 20.84 0.30
C LEU A 312 -20.17 21.08 -1.11
N ARG A 313 -21.12 20.24 -1.53
CA ARG A 313 -21.77 20.35 -2.85
C ARG A 313 -23.02 19.49 -2.96
N PHE A 314 -23.80 19.71 -4.02
CA PHE A 314 -24.84 18.77 -4.45
C PHE A 314 -24.26 17.58 -5.23
N ARG A 315 -24.85 16.42 -5.02
CA ARG A 315 -24.50 15.15 -5.68
C ARG A 315 -25.57 14.76 -6.70
N HIS A 316 -25.57 15.47 -7.84
CA HIS A 316 -26.52 15.21 -8.93
C HIS A 316 -26.33 13.82 -9.58
N ASP A 317 -25.17 13.20 -9.38
CA ASP A 317 -24.87 11.83 -9.80
C ASP A 317 -25.53 10.75 -8.93
N LYS A 318 -26.12 11.13 -7.78
CA LYS A 318 -26.65 10.20 -6.78
C LYS A 318 -28.15 10.36 -6.59
N ILE A 319 -28.82 9.22 -6.55
CA ILE A 319 -30.25 9.12 -6.21
C ILE A 319 -30.44 8.95 -4.69
N ARG A 320 -29.42 8.43 -3.98
CA ARG A 320 -29.46 8.15 -2.54
C ARG A 320 -28.18 8.60 -1.86
N GLY A 321 -28.30 9.01 -0.59
CA GLY A 321 -27.17 9.24 0.29
C GLY A 321 -26.43 7.93 0.62
N ASN A 322 -25.41 8.02 1.46
CA ASN A 322 -24.67 6.85 1.92
C ASN A 322 -25.55 5.97 2.82
N HIS A 323 -25.38 4.65 2.67
CA HIS A 323 -26.02 3.65 3.53
C HIS A 323 -25.53 3.81 4.98
N GLN A 324 -26.38 3.53 5.96
CA GLN A 324 -26.06 3.61 7.39
C GLN A 324 -24.71 2.96 7.72
N SER A 325 -24.45 1.75 7.25
CA SER A 325 -23.16 1.09 7.54
C SER A 325 -21.92 1.87 7.05
N VAL A 326 -22.06 2.74 6.04
CA VAL A 326 -20.99 3.61 5.55
C VAL A 326 -20.89 4.87 6.42
N VAL A 327 -22.04 5.48 6.74
CA VAL A 327 -22.12 6.65 7.64
C VAL A 327 -21.45 6.34 8.98
N GLU A 328 -21.81 5.22 9.61
CA GLU A 328 -21.26 4.79 10.90
C GLU A 328 -19.74 4.55 10.83
N LYS A 329 -19.21 4.03 9.72
CA LYS A 329 -17.76 3.84 9.52
C LYS A 329 -17.02 5.17 9.39
N ILE A 330 -17.57 6.10 8.63
CA ILE A 330 -16.96 7.43 8.43
C ILE A 330 -17.04 8.22 9.74
N ARG A 331 -18.18 8.19 10.44
CA ARG A 331 -18.33 8.76 11.77
C ARG A 331 -17.30 8.22 12.74
N GLN A 332 -17.07 6.91 12.77
CA GLN A 332 -16.02 6.33 13.63
C GLN A 332 -14.63 6.86 13.25
N SER A 333 -14.33 6.96 11.95
CA SER A 333 -13.07 7.53 11.47
C SER A 333 -12.88 9.00 11.91
N ILE A 334 -13.95 9.79 11.90
CA ILE A 334 -13.96 11.18 12.37
C ILE A 334 -13.78 11.24 13.89
N MET A 335 -14.53 10.43 14.65
CA MET A 335 -14.47 10.41 16.12
C MET A 335 -13.13 9.91 16.64
N ASP A 336 -12.51 8.95 15.95
CA ASP A 336 -11.15 8.52 16.26
C ASP A 336 -10.15 9.68 16.11
N GLY A 337 -10.49 10.68 15.28
CA GLY A 337 -9.95 12.03 15.36
C GLY A 337 -8.44 12.10 15.24
N ILE A 338 -7.81 11.10 14.61
CA ILE A 338 -6.36 10.98 14.54
C ILE A 338 -5.86 12.09 13.63
N THR A 339 -5.54 13.23 14.23
CA THR A 339 -4.90 14.35 13.57
C THR A 339 -3.44 14.01 13.29
N GLU A 340 -2.82 14.74 12.35
CA GLU A 340 -1.40 14.60 12.06
C GLU A 340 -0.53 14.77 13.32
N GLU A 341 -0.98 15.57 14.29
CA GLU A 341 -0.26 15.84 15.55
C GLU A 341 -0.44 14.74 16.61
N GLN A 342 -1.62 14.14 16.71
CA GLN A 342 -1.96 13.15 17.74
C GLN A 342 -1.44 11.75 17.43
N ALA A 343 -0.92 11.59 16.24
CA ALA A 343 -0.61 10.29 15.74
C ALA A 343 0.74 9.76 16.27
N PRO A 344 0.76 8.52 16.81
CA PRO A 344 1.86 7.99 17.62
C PRO A 344 3.15 7.66 16.86
N TRP A 345 3.22 7.84 15.55
CA TRP A 345 4.44 7.60 14.76
C TRP A 345 5.59 8.56 15.13
N LYS A 346 5.31 9.78 15.62
CA LYS A 346 6.33 10.72 16.12
C LYS A 346 7.19 10.13 17.25
N ARG A 347 6.63 9.29 18.12
CA ARG A 347 7.40 8.64 19.21
C ARG A 347 8.42 7.63 18.69
N ARG A 348 8.15 7.00 17.55
CA ARG A 348 9.04 5.99 16.95
C ARG A 348 10.19 6.66 16.21
N ASP A 349 9.98 7.84 15.63
CA ASP A 349 11.05 8.66 15.08
C ASP A 349 12.03 9.13 16.16
N GLU A 350 11.54 9.53 17.34
CA GLU A 350 12.39 9.82 18.49
C GLU A 350 13.18 8.59 18.99
N GLU A 351 12.60 7.39 18.94
CA GLU A 351 13.28 6.15 19.33
C GLU A 351 14.24 5.60 18.27
N ALA A 352 13.93 5.77 16.98
CA ALA A 352 14.79 5.39 15.86
C ALA A 352 15.98 6.36 15.71
N ASN A 353 15.77 7.65 15.99
CA ASN A 353 16.81 8.68 15.99
C ASN A 353 17.55 8.82 17.33
N LYS A 354 17.14 8.10 18.39
CA LYS A 354 17.97 7.97 19.59
C LYS A 354 19.27 7.26 19.18
N PRO A 355 20.45 7.84 19.47
CA PRO A 355 21.69 7.13 19.25
C PRO A 355 21.61 5.83 20.03
N LYS A 356 21.65 4.69 19.31
CA LYS A 356 21.79 3.38 19.95
C LYS A 356 23.04 3.48 20.80
N GLN A 357 22.89 3.61 22.13
CA GLN A 357 23.99 3.38 23.03
C GLN A 357 24.41 1.94 22.75
N LEU A 358 25.53 1.78 22.03
CA LEU A 358 26.28 0.54 22.06
C LEU A 358 26.42 0.24 23.54
N LYS A 359 25.72 -0.80 24.02
CA LYS A 359 26.03 -1.39 25.32
C LYS A 359 27.48 -1.81 25.19
N ARG A 360 28.39 -0.96 25.67
CA ARG A 360 29.78 -1.34 25.92
C ARG A 360 29.69 -2.63 26.73
N PRO A 361 30.41 -3.69 26.35
CA PRO A 361 30.54 -4.85 27.22
C PRO A 361 30.95 -4.33 28.59
N LYS A 362 30.29 -4.79 29.66
CA LYS A 362 30.78 -4.54 31.01
C LYS A 362 32.26 -4.97 31.03
N PRO A 363 33.17 -4.20 31.66
CA PRO A 363 34.53 -4.69 31.83
C PRO A 363 34.42 -5.99 32.63
N GLU A 364 34.79 -7.11 32.00
CA GLU A 364 34.96 -8.37 32.69
C GLU A 364 36.02 -8.15 33.77
N ASP A 365 35.66 -8.51 35.00
CA ASP A 365 36.57 -8.50 36.14
C ASP A 365 37.75 -9.42 35.80
N LYS A 366 38.92 -8.82 35.59
CA LYS A 366 40.19 -9.52 35.28
C LYS A 366 40.76 -10.28 36.48
N SER A 367 39.92 -10.77 37.39
CA SER A 367 40.35 -11.52 38.58
C SER A 367 39.90 -12.98 38.57
N GLU A 368 39.04 -13.42 37.64
CA GLU A 368 38.64 -14.84 37.56
C GLU A 368 39.36 -15.66 36.47
N ASN A 369 40.01 -15.03 35.49
CA ASN A 369 40.68 -15.78 34.41
C ASN A 369 42.08 -16.31 34.74
N GLU A 370 42.81 -15.74 35.70
CA GLU A 370 44.11 -16.31 36.14
C GLU A 370 43.91 -17.62 36.93
N SER A 371 42.78 -17.77 37.62
CA SER A 371 42.47 -19.01 38.35
C SER A 371 41.97 -20.16 37.47
N ARG A 372 41.63 -19.87 36.20
CA ARG A 372 41.09 -20.85 35.24
C ARG A 372 42.16 -21.41 34.31
N GLU A 373 43.20 -20.63 33.98
CA GLU A 373 44.36 -21.12 33.21
C GLU A 373 45.28 -22.04 34.04
N GLU A 374 45.48 -21.78 35.35
CA GLU A 374 46.23 -22.71 36.23
C GLU A 374 45.50 -24.06 36.46
N ARG A 375 44.17 -24.08 36.35
CA ARG A 375 43.38 -25.33 36.46
C ARG A 375 43.40 -26.17 35.18
N LEU A 376 43.63 -25.56 34.02
CA LEU A 376 43.70 -26.26 32.73
C LEU A 376 45.10 -26.81 32.45
N GLU A 377 46.17 -26.16 32.91
CA GLU A 377 47.53 -26.70 32.78
C GLU A 377 47.81 -27.90 33.71
N ASN A 378 47.22 -27.92 34.91
CA ASN A 378 47.35 -29.07 35.82
C ASN A 378 46.48 -30.29 35.40
N GLY A 379 45.39 -30.07 34.65
CA GLY A 379 44.57 -31.14 34.09
C GLY A 379 45.25 -31.92 32.95
N ASN A 380 46.08 -31.24 32.15
CA ASN A 380 46.76 -31.85 31.00
C ASN A 380 48.03 -32.63 31.36
N LYS A 381 48.63 -32.42 32.54
CA LYS A 381 49.73 -33.28 33.04
C LYS A 381 49.22 -34.61 33.63
N SER A 382 48.00 -34.66 34.14
CA SER A 382 47.36 -35.89 34.66
C SER A 382 46.95 -36.88 33.55
N ASN A 383 46.43 -36.37 32.43
CA ASN A 383 45.99 -37.22 31.31
C ASN A 383 47.12 -37.77 30.43
N LYS A 384 48.33 -37.18 30.48
CA LYS A 384 49.49 -37.73 29.76
C LYS A 384 50.14 -38.92 30.48
N SER A 385 49.94 -39.06 31.79
CA SER A 385 50.45 -40.20 32.58
C SER A 385 49.50 -41.41 32.55
N LYS A 386 48.19 -41.21 32.30
CA LYS A 386 47.21 -42.29 32.13
C LYS A 386 47.22 -42.93 30.73
N ARG A 387 47.57 -42.18 29.69
CA ARG A 387 47.64 -42.71 28.32
C ARG A 387 48.88 -43.57 28.03
N LEU A 388 49.96 -43.38 28.80
CA LEU A 388 51.17 -44.21 28.73
C LEU A 388 51.09 -45.52 29.54
N LYS A 389 49.99 -45.78 30.26
CA LYS A 389 49.75 -47.05 30.96
C LYS A 389 48.84 -48.02 30.22
N TYR A 390 48.00 -47.55 29.28
CA TYR A 390 47.11 -48.42 28.50
C TYR A 390 47.77 -48.98 27.23
N ASP A 391 48.77 -48.30 26.64
CA ASP A 391 49.50 -48.81 25.46
C ASP A 391 50.60 -49.86 25.79
N ARG A 392 50.68 -50.33 27.05
CA ARG A 392 51.61 -51.39 27.47
C ARG A 392 50.94 -52.73 27.83
N GLU A 393 49.61 -52.82 27.80
CA GLU A 393 48.89 -54.07 28.10
C GLU A 393 48.29 -54.78 26.87
N ASP A 394 48.14 -54.10 25.72
CA ASP A 394 47.57 -54.71 24.49
C ASP A 394 48.61 -55.31 23.52
N ASN A 395 49.90 -55.31 23.86
CA ASN A 395 50.98 -55.87 23.02
C ASN A 395 51.48 -57.24 23.47
N ASN A 396 50.70 -58.00 24.24
CA ASN A 396 51.11 -59.34 24.71
C ASN A 396 50.12 -60.49 24.41
N GLU A 397 49.11 -60.29 23.55
CA GLU A 397 48.13 -61.36 23.26
C GLU A 397 47.96 -61.79 21.80
N ASN A 398 48.73 -61.23 20.85
CA ASN A 398 48.64 -61.65 19.43
C ASN A 398 49.84 -62.47 18.90
N ASP A 399 50.76 -62.89 19.77
CA ASP A 399 51.92 -63.73 19.40
C ASP A 399 51.75 -65.22 19.76
N LYS A 400 50.51 -65.71 19.79
CA LYS A 400 50.18 -67.15 19.84
C LYS A 400 48.92 -67.47 19.04
N LYS A 401 49.05 -67.55 17.72
CA LYS A 401 48.27 -68.46 16.84
C LYS A 401 48.76 -68.35 15.39
N SER A 402 50.02 -68.71 15.18
CA SER A 402 50.39 -69.36 13.93
C SER A 402 49.96 -70.84 14.03
N HIS A 403 49.60 -71.40 12.87
CA HIS A 403 49.27 -72.81 12.59
C HIS A 403 47.79 -73.22 12.68
N ARG A 404 47.23 -73.39 11.47
CA ARG A 404 46.22 -74.37 11.00
C ARG A 404 45.01 -73.69 10.38
N ILE A 405 44.44 -74.07 9.24
CA ILE A 405 44.65 -75.08 8.20
C ILE A 405 43.84 -74.53 7.01
N ASN A 406 44.37 -74.60 5.79
CA ASN A 406 43.55 -74.64 4.57
C ASN A 406 43.79 -76.03 3.98
N GLU A 407 42.80 -76.90 4.07
CA GLU A 407 42.64 -78.07 3.22
C GLU A 407 41.16 -78.46 3.19
N ASP A 408 40.74 -78.84 1.99
CA ASP A 408 39.60 -79.70 1.63
C ASP A 408 38.16 -79.16 1.48
N THR A 409 37.82 -79.02 0.18
CA THR A 409 36.79 -79.75 -0.59
C THR A 409 35.37 -79.94 -0.02
N GLY A 410 34.39 -79.60 -0.85
CA GLY A 410 32.96 -79.89 -0.69
C GLY A 410 32.11 -79.10 -1.68
#